data_AF-A0A1X7CNJ4-F1
#
_entry.id   AF-A0A1X7CNJ4-F1
#
_cell.length_a   1.000
_cell.length_b   1.000
_cell.length_c   1.000
_cell.angle_alpha   90.00
_cell.angle_beta   90.00
_cell.angle_gamma   90.00
#
_symmetry.space_group_name_H-M   'P 1'
#
loop_
_entity.id
_entity.type
_entity.pdbx_description
1 polymer ?
#
loop_
_entity_poly.entity_id
_entity_poly.type
_entity_poly.pdbx_seq_one_letter_code
_entity_poly.pdbx_strand_id
1 'polypeptide(L)'
;MAALEAALSERGMASQRLTDPRAPASVPRPRAVVFGETDGGKLADELMGCIALDDVAVVAPITDRHFSRKPLFLVSIPKAGTHLLYELATALGYEAGIECPEFPQGQTWYCVEYSNSHTVAKDFFVDTVRHAPYGNRHHRFMSSPTLFMYRHPLDVLVSEAHYYHRDGKTAFSGWLSQYDFDERIERLCNDNWLLGSLRDRIGGYLPWMDFPNVVPLSFEQLIGTAGGGSDVCQRDLIWSIQLKLQAPGNTDAIAASLFNPHSETFRAGQIGAYRSELRPEAIAGWSQRNADILAQLGYPTDGSLGLPARMDEYLHRPIVYSQVESDRIPVTIEADFLGCNLVRYDNRIYAIPRAAGTVALDRLPAAIRAELPCAGSVSELKSLLLVGRSGLTAVTQALTQLAERVRGNEPHCIDRYWEERIKPAVIEVYHGFNVVAYRGLFFGLRQSLGEIDFSGDMRGVIERFAPEDVVVCATLAELRVEIDGLATAQRTRKESMAGHEQLLARLDALERRFVRVEERLSSQDECIAALRADVASLEARVERVQSGVAAVGQLAERQAAFACRSADLEARMRMLESSWAVRFTRMVTRVMRGRT
;
A
#
# COMPACT_ATOMS: atom_id res chain seq x y z
N MET A 1 -0.97 -40.31 31.76
CA MET A 1 -0.03 -41.41 32.06
C MET A 1 -0.56 -42.73 31.52
N ALA A 2 -1.46 -43.46 32.20
CA ALA A 2 -1.92 -44.78 31.74
C ALA A 2 -2.67 -44.78 30.38
N ALA A 3 -3.47 -43.74 30.10
CA ALA A 3 -4.16 -43.60 28.80
C ALA A 3 -3.22 -43.21 27.65
N LEU A 4 -2.09 -42.56 27.96
CA LEU A 4 -1.08 -42.17 26.98
C LEU A 4 -0.13 -43.33 26.66
N GLU A 5 0.21 -44.13 27.68
CA GLU A 5 0.97 -45.37 27.53
C GLU A 5 0.19 -46.41 26.71
N ALA A 6 -1.13 -46.46 26.83
CA ALA A 6 -1.98 -47.30 25.99
C ALA A 6 -1.96 -46.86 24.51
N ALA A 7 -2.04 -45.55 24.24
CA ALA A 7 -2.00 -45.00 22.89
C ALA A 7 -0.65 -45.16 22.18
N LEU A 8 0.46 -45.14 22.94
CA LEU A 8 1.82 -45.33 22.41
C LEU A 8 2.15 -46.82 22.18
N SER A 9 1.55 -47.73 22.94
CA SER A 9 1.72 -49.18 22.78
C SER A 9 0.98 -49.73 21.54
N GLU A 10 -0.19 -49.18 21.21
CA GLU A 10 -0.93 -49.54 19.98
C GLU A 10 -0.23 -49.14 18.67
N ARG A 11 0.76 -48.23 18.73
CA ARG A 11 1.50 -47.71 17.57
C ARG A 11 2.91 -48.29 17.39
N GLY A 12 3.27 -49.34 18.12
CA GLY A 12 4.54 -50.06 17.91
C GLY A 12 5.80 -49.32 18.35
N MET A 13 5.69 -48.33 19.25
CA MET A 13 6.85 -47.64 19.83
C MET A 13 7.41 -48.41 21.04
N ALA A 14 8.40 -49.27 20.81
CA ALA A 14 9.04 -50.05 21.87
C ALA A 14 10.13 -49.24 22.61
N SER A 15 9.93 -48.99 23.91
CA SER A 15 10.98 -48.49 24.81
C SER A 15 11.71 -49.68 25.45
N GLN A 16 12.95 -49.97 25.03
CA GLN A 16 13.78 -50.97 25.69
C GLN A 16 14.52 -50.37 26.90
N ARG A 17 14.23 -50.89 28.09
CA ARG A 17 14.99 -50.63 29.32
C ARG A 17 16.11 -51.66 29.46
N LEU A 18 17.36 -51.19 29.49
CA LEU A 18 18.51 -51.93 30.02
C LEU A 18 18.97 -51.22 31.29
N THR A 19 18.83 -51.86 32.46
CA THR A 19 19.27 -51.31 33.76
C THR A 19 20.34 -52.20 34.39
N ASP A 20 21.52 -51.61 34.61
CA ASP A 20 22.63 -52.15 35.40
C ASP A 20 22.53 -51.63 36.87
N PRO A 21 22.62 -52.47 37.93
CA PRO A 21 22.29 -52.07 39.29
C PRO A 21 23.39 -51.32 40.08
N ARG A 22 24.49 -50.85 39.47
CA ARG A 22 25.63 -50.25 40.24
C ARG A 22 26.23 -48.97 39.67
N ALA A 23 25.42 -47.96 39.36
CA ALA A 23 25.92 -46.61 39.03
C ALA A 23 25.45 -45.56 40.06
N PRO A 24 26.30 -44.59 40.44
CA PRO A 24 25.95 -43.51 41.37
C PRO A 24 24.85 -42.62 40.79
N ALA A 25 24.09 -41.95 41.67
CA ALA A 25 22.92 -41.11 41.36
C ALA A 25 23.05 -40.40 40.01
N SER A 26 22.46 -41.02 38.99
CA SER A 26 22.60 -40.59 37.60
C SER A 26 21.80 -39.31 37.42
N VAL A 27 22.45 -38.27 36.88
CA VAL A 27 21.76 -37.19 36.16
C VAL A 27 20.69 -37.86 35.29
N PRO A 28 19.40 -37.48 35.40
CA PRO A 28 18.34 -38.12 34.64
C PRO A 28 18.72 -38.07 33.16
N ARG A 29 18.99 -39.25 32.57
CA ARG A 29 19.33 -39.32 31.15
C ARG A 29 18.08 -38.89 30.37
N PRO A 30 18.19 -37.91 29.47
CA PRO A 30 17.04 -37.49 28.68
C PRO A 30 16.45 -38.69 27.96
N ARG A 31 15.12 -38.81 28.00
CA ARG A 31 14.43 -39.90 27.32
C ARG A 31 14.52 -39.65 25.82
N ALA A 32 15.07 -40.58 25.06
CA ALA A 32 15.14 -40.42 23.61
C ALA A 32 13.82 -40.87 22.97
N VAL A 33 13.26 -40.04 22.09
CA VAL A 33 12.17 -40.38 21.17
C VAL A 33 12.75 -40.40 19.77
N VAL A 34 12.65 -41.55 19.10
CA VAL A 34 13.23 -41.76 17.76
C VAL A 34 12.10 -41.95 16.77
N PHE A 35 12.08 -41.11 15.73
CA PHE A 35 11.14 -41.19 14.63
C PHE A 35 11.80 -41.83 13.41
N GLY A 36 11.02 -42.64 12.68
CA GLY A 36 11.43 -43.26 11.41
C GLY A 36 10.66 -42.73 10.20
N GLU A 37 9.69 -41.83 10.39
CA GLU A 37 8.86 -41.27 9.31
C GLU A 37 9.68 -40.34 8.42
N THR A 38 9.64 -40.57 7.12
CA THR A 38 10.42 -39.85 6.11
C THR A 38 9.59 -38.82 5.33
N ASP A 39 8.26 -38.91 5.39
CA ASP A 39 7.36 -37.88 4.87
C ASP A 39 7.37 -36.68 5.82
N GLY A 40 7.76 -35.50 5.32
CA GLY A 40 7.89 -34.32 6.16
C GLY A 40 6.58 -33.89 6.80
N GLY A 41 5.44 -34.08 6.12
CA GLY A 41 4.13 -33.75 6.63
C GLY A 41 3.72 -34.61 7.82
N LYS A 42 3.77 -35.93 7.65
CA LYS A 42 3.48 -36.88 8.71
C LYS A 42 4.46 -36.75 9.88
N LEU A 43 5.75 -36.57 9.59
CA LEU A 43 6.75 -36.34 10.64
C LEU A 43 6.43 -35.08 11.43
N ALA A 44 6.02 -33.99 10.77
CA ALA A 44 5.61 -32.76 11.47
C ALA A 44 4.44 -33.04 12.43
N ASP A 45 3.42 -33.78 12.00
CA ASP A 45 2.29 -34.15 12.85
C ASP A 45 2.72 -35.01 14.06
N GLU A 46 3.64 -35.96 13.84
CA GLU A 46 4.19 -36.79 14.92
C GLU A 46 5.04 -35.99 15.92
N LEU A 47 5.86 -35.06 15.43
CA LEU A 47 6.69 -34.18 16.25
C LEU A 47 5.86 -33.28 17.15
N MET A 48 4.69 -32.82 16.71
CA MET A 48 3.78 -32.03 17.54
C MET A 48 3.29 -32.82 18.77
N GLY A 49 3.27 -34.16 18.71
CA GLY A 49 2.99 -35.01 19.87
C GLY A 49 4.04 -34.93 20.99
N CYS A 50 5.22 -34.35 20.71
CA CYS A 50 6.29 -34.15 21.68
C CYS A 50 6.18 -32.83 22.46
N ILE A 51 5.23 -31.95 22.16
CA ILE A 51 5.14 -30.63 22.82
C ILE A 51 4.99 -30.76 24.34
N ALA A 52 4.17 -31.70 24.80
CA ALA A 52 3.91 -31.92 26.23
C ALA A 52 4.96 -32.82 26.91
N LEU A 53 6.07 -33.15 26.23
CA LEU A 53 7.13 -33.99 26.78
C LEU A 53 8.27 -33.13 27.32
N ASP A 54 8.56 -33.31 28.61
CA ASP A 54 9.70 -32.69 29.27
C ASP A 54 10.95 -33.57 29.21
N ASP A 55 12.12 -32.95 29.15
CA ASP A 55 13.44 -33.60 29.24
C ASP A 55 13.62 -34.77 28.24
N VAL A 56 13.13 -34.59 27.02
CA VAL A 56 13.27 -35.54 25.92
C VAL A 56 14.31 -35.10 24.89
N ALA A 57 15.05 -36.07 24.35
CA ALA A 57 15.85 -35.88 23.15
C ALA A 57 15.08 -36.45 21.96
N VAL A 58 14.71 -35.61 21.01
CA VAL A 58 14.04 -36.04 19.77
C VAL A 58 15.08 -36.29 18.69
N VAL A 59 15.03 -37.48 18.08
CA VAL A 59 15.85 -37.84 16.92
C VAL A 59 14.90 -38.20 15.78
N ALA A 60 15.01 -37.48 14.67
CA ALA A 60 14.16 -37.67 13.50
C ALA A 60 14.99 -37.55 12.22
N PRO A 61 14.58 -38.20 11.12
CA PRO A 61 15.24 -38.05 9.83
C PRO A 61 15.06 -36.64 9.26
N ILE A 62 16.00 -36.21 8.44
CA ILE A 62 15.92 -34.92 7.72
C ILE A 62 14.95 -35.08 6.54
N THR A 63 13.85 -34.33 6.57
CA THR A 63 12.81 -34.33 5.52
C THR A 63 12.84 -33.04 4.70
N ASP A 64 11.92 -32.89 3.74
CA ASP A 64 11.70 -31.67 2.96
C ASP A 64 11.17 -30.49 3.80
N ARG A 65 10.62 -30.77 5.00
CA ARG A 65 10.19 -29.76 5.97
C ARG A 65 11.25 -29.34 6.98
N HIS A 66 12.42 -29.98 6.96
CA HIS A 66 13.52 -29.63 7.83
C HIS A 66 13.97 -28.17 7.64
N PHE A 67 14.36 -27.49 8.73
CA PHE A 67 14.74 -26.08 8.71
C PHE A 67 15.79 -25.75 7.63
N SER A 68 16.74 -26.67 7.38
CA SER A 68 17.77 -26.46 6.35
C SER A 68 17.29 -26.55 4.91
N ARG A 69 16.03 -26.97 4.68
CA ARG A 69 15.40 -27.09 3.36
C ARG A 69 14.39 -25.98 3.06
N LYS A 70 14.03 -25.17 4.07
CA LYS A 70 13.03 -24.11 3.92
C LYS A 70 13.59 -22.76 4.34
N PRO A 71 13.29 -21.69 3.59
CA PRO A 71 13.55 -20.34 4.07
C PRO A 71 12.57 -20.02 5.20
N LEU A 72 12.99 -19.14 6.10
CA LEU A 72 12.15 -18.63 7.19
C LEU A 72 11.78 -17.17 6.91
N PHE A 73 10.52 -16.81 7.07
CA PHE A 73 10.11 -15.41 7.00
C PHE A 73 9.94 -14.83 8.40
N LEU A 74 10.41 -13.61 8.61
CA LEU A 74 10.27 -12.90 9.88
C LEU A 74 9.38 -11.67 9.70
N VAL A 75 8.33 -11.59 10.52
CA VAL A 75 7.42 -10.46 10.58
C VAL A 75 7.30 -10.01 12.04
N SER A 76 7.30 -8.71 12.28
CA SER A 76 7.13 -8.17 13.62
C SER A 76 6.42 -6.83 13.58
N ILE A 77 5.56 -6.59 14.57
CA ILE A 77 5.07 -5.24 14.84
C ILE A 77 6.28 -4.36 15.20
N PRO A 78 6.39 -3.12 14.67
CA PRO A 78 7.41 -2.16 15.09
C PRO A 78 7.52 -2.10 16.60
N LYS A 79 8.76 -2.18 17.11
CA LYS A 79 9.07 -2.13 18.55
C LYS A 79 8.49 -3.28 19.39
N ALA A 80 7.98 -4.34 18.79
CA ALA A 80 7.53 -5.53 19.51
C ALA A 80 8.64 -6.53 19.87
N GLY A 81 9.92 -6.19 19.66
CA GLY A 81 11.05 -7.07 19.97
C GLY A 81 11.69 -7.74 18.74
N THR A 82 11.73 -7.05 17.62
CA THR A 82 12.31 -7.51 16.35
C THR A 82 13.74 -8.03 16.47
N HIS A 83 14.58 -7.37 17.27
CA HIS A 83 15.95 -7.86 17.51
C HIS A 83 15.96 -9.20 18.23
N LEU A 84 15.08 -9.39 19.23
CA LEU A 84 14.93 -10.67 19.92
C LEU A 84 14.47 -11.77 18.95
N LEU A 85 13.61 -11.42 17.99
CA LEU A 85 13.19 -12.34 16.92
C LEU A 85 14.37 -12.72 16.00
N TYR A 86 15.27 -11.78 15.67
CA TYR A 86 16.47 -12.06 14.87
C TYR A 86 17.48 -12.94 15.62
N GLU A 87 17.68 -12.68 16.92
CA GLU A 87 18.51 -13.54 17.78
C GLU A 87 17.93 -14.95 17.87
N LEU A 88 16.60 -15.08 17.99
CA LEU A 88 15.95 -16.39 17.96
C LEU A 88 16.20 -17.14 16.64
N ALA A 89 16.01 -16.48 15.50
CA ALA A 89 16.28 -17.10 14.21
C ALA A 89 17.74 -17.55 14.09
N THR A 90 18.68 -16.72 14.55
CA THR A 90 20.11 -17.02 14.55
C THR A 90 20.45 -18.19 15.47
N ALA A 91 19.88 -18.21 16.69
CA ALA A 91 20.08 -19.27 17.67
C ALA A 91 19.47 -20.62 17.22
N LEU A 92 18.41 -20.58 16.40
CA LEU A 92 17.85 -21.76 15.72
C LEU A 92 18.72 -22.24 14.55
N GLY A 93 19.80 -21.52 14.22
CA GLY A 93 20.76 -21.88 13.18
C GLY A 93 20.45 -21.33 11.79
N TYR A 94 19.59 -20.32 11.66
CA TYR A 94 19.35 -19.63 10.40
C TYR A 94 20.37 -18.52 10.13
N GLU A 95 20.79 -18.40 8.88
CA GLU A 95 21.62 -17.29 8.40
C GLU A 95 20.73 -16.08 8.04
N ALA A 96 21.29 -14.87 8.19
CA ALA A 96 20.59 -13.63 7.85
C ALA A 96 20.65 -13.33 6.35
N GLY A 97 19.54 -13.51 5.65
CA GLY A 97 19.38 -13.09 4.25
C GLY A 97 18.84 -11.66 4.12
N ILE A 98 17.98 -11.24 5.07
CA ILE A 98 17.31 -9.93 5.14
C ILE A 98 16.40 -9.68 3.94
N GLU A 99 16.93 -9.46 2.75
CA GLU A 99 16.17 -9.30 1.52
C GLU A 99 15.91 -10.65 0.86
N CYS A 100 14.63 -10.97 0.62
CA CYS A 100 14.27 -12.21 -0.05
C CYS A 100 14.72 -12.17 -1.52
N PRO A 101 15.63 -13.05 -1.97
CA PRO A 101 15.99 -13.14 -3.37
C PRO A 101 14.86 -13.83 -4.15
N GLU A 102 14.98 -13.81 -5.48
CA GLU A 102 14.04 -14.49 -6.40
C GLU A 102 13.83 -15.97 -6.04
N PHE A 103 14.90 -16.65 -5.64
CA PHE A 103 14.89 -18.04 -5.17
C PHE A 103 15.52 -18.11 -3.77
N PRO A 104 14.71 -18.01 -2.70
CA PRO A 104 15.22 -18.02 -1.33
C PRO A 104 15.78 -19.39 -0.95
N GLN A 105 16.81 -19.37 -0.13
CA GLN A 105 17.57 -20.55 0.27
C GLN A 105 17.03 -21.14 1.58
N GLY A 106 17.13 -22.45 1.71
CA GLY A 106 16.88 -23.12 2.99
C GLY A 106 17.90 -22.67 4.04
N GLN A 107 17.55 -22.76 5.33
CA GLN A 107 18.42 -22.31 6.42
C GLN A 107 18.72 -20.81 6.43
N THR A 108 18.01 -19.99 5.65
CA THR A 108 18.18 -18.53 5.66
C THR A 108 16.85 -17.87 6.02
N TRP A 109 16.93 -16.82 6.84
CA TRP A 109 15.75 -16.00 7.15
C TRP A 109 15.71 -14.73 6.32
N TYR A 110 14.49 -14.31 5.96
CA TYR A 110 14.22 -13.15 5.13
C TYR A 110 13.06 -12.32 5.68
N CYS A 111 13.04 -11.05 5.34
CA CYS A 111 11.86 -10.20 5.43
C CYS A 111 10.88 -10.58 4.30
N VAL A 112 9.58 -10.46 4.57
CA VAL A 112 8.55 -10.78 3.58
C VAL A 112 8.58 -9.80 2.42
N GLU A 113 8.90 -8.53 2.69
CA GLU A 113 9.09 -7.52 1.65
C GLU A 113 10.38 -6.73 1.88
N TYR A 114 11.16 -6.60 0.79
CA TYR A 114 12.42 -5.86 0.78
C TYR A 114 13.29 -6.25 1.99
N SER A 115 13.85 -5.27 2.70
CA SER A 115 14.62 -5.46 3.92
C SER A 115 13.82 -5.20 5.19
N ASN A 116 12.48 -5.14 5.13
CA ASN A 116 11.64 -4.68 6.25
C ASN A 116 10.86 -5.84 6.90
N SER A 117 11.10 -6.10 8.18
CA SER A 117 10.33 -7.09 8.95
C SER A 117 9.02 -6.52 9.51
N HIS A 118 8.73 -5.24 9.25
CA HIS A 118 7.52 -4.54 9.67
C HIS A 118 6.51 -4.40 8.53
N THR A 119 6.23 -5.51 7.85
CA THR A 119 5.24 -5.55 6.78
C THR A 119 3.86 -5.88 7.35
N VAL A 120 2.89 -4.98 7.20
CA VAL A 120 1.49 -5.30 7.51
C VAL A 120 0.92 -6.25 6.47
N ALA A 121 -0.08 -7.05 6.84
CA ALA A 121 -0.61 -8.08 5.93
C ALA A 121 -1.21 -7.47 4.64
N LYS A 122 -1.87 -6.32 4.77
CA LYS A 122 -2.47 -5.63 3.62
C LYS A 122 -1.42 -5.26 2.57
N ASP A 123 -0.28 -4.73 2.98
CA ASP A 123 0.76 -4.28 2.05
C ASP A 123 1.21 -5.47 1.19
N PHE A 124 1.55 -6.59 1.85
CA PHE A 124 1.99 -7.82 1.16
C PHE A 124 0.91 -8.45 0.24
N PHE A 125 -0.32 -8.59 0.73
CA PHE A 125 -1.37 -9.35 0.01
C PHE A 125 -2.20 -8.51 -0.95
N VAL A 126 -2.17 -7.19 -0.85
CA VAL A 126 -2.95 -6.29 -1.71
C VAL A 126 -2.03 -5.42 -2.56
N ASP A 127 -1.12 -4.69 -1.93
CA ASP A 127 -0.36 -3.66 -2.64
C ASP A 127 0.80 -4.27 -3.42
N THR A 128 1.59 -5.16 -2.82
CA THR A 128 2.64 -5.92 -3.54
C THR A 128 2.07 -6.75 -4.66
N VAL A 129 0.93 -7.41 -4.42
CA VAL A 129 0.22 -8.23 -5.42
C VAL A 129 -0.18 -7.42 -6.65
N ARG A 130 -0.55 -6.14 -6.49
CA ARG A 130 -0.89 -5.25 -7.61
C ARG A 130 0.31 -4.91 -8.49
N HIS A 131 1.51 -4.99 -7.95
CA HIS A 131 2.76 -4.62 -8.62
C HIS A 131 3.63 -5.84 -9.01
N ALA A 132 3.37 -7.01 -8.43
CA ALA A 132 4.14 -8.22 -8.66
C ALA A 132 3.66 -9.00 -9.91
N PRO A 133 4.58 -9.55 -10.71
CA PRO A 133 4.22 -10.50 -11.76
C PRO A 133 3.42 -11.67 -11.18
N TYR A 134 2.33 -12.05 -11.84
CA TYR A 134 1.47 -13.17 -11.43
C TYR A 134 0.88 -13.06 -10.01
N GLY A 135 0.71 -11.83 -9.52
CA GLY A 135 0.02 -11.56 -8.26
C GLY A 135 0.69 -12.20 -7.04
N ASN A 136 2.03 -12.24 -7.02
CA ASN A 136 2.85 -12.78 -5.93
C ASN A 136 2.63 -14.29 -5.62
N ARG A 137 1.93 -15.04 -6.48
CA ARG A 137 1.65 -16.48 -6.28
C ARG A 137 2.90 -17.35 -6.32
N HIS A 138 4.00 -16.83 -6.87
CA HIS A 138 5.31 -17.48 -6.92
C HIS A 138 6.15 -17.22 -5.66
N HIS A 139 5.73 -16.28 -4.80
CA HIS A 139 6.43 -15.97 -3.57
C HIS A 139 6.42 -17.16 -2.62
N ARG A 140 7.56 -17.48 -2.00
CA ARG A 140 7.71 -18.69 -1.19
C ARG A 140 6.98 -18.65 0.16
N PHE A 141 6.47 -17.49 0.57
CA PHE A 141 5.72 -17.30 1.83
C PHE A 141 4.73 -18.44 2.10
N MET A 142 3.79 -18.73 1.20
CA MET A 142 2.74 -19.74 1.44
C MET A 142 3.27 -21.18 1.55
N SER A 143 4.51 -21.43 1.14
CA SER A 143 5.19 -22.74 1.15
C SER A 143 6.28 -22.85 2.23
N SER A 144 6.42 -21.82 3.04
CA SER A 144 7.50 -21.63 4.01
C SER A 144 6.97 -21.17 5.37
N PRO A 145 7.68 -21.50 6.46
CA PRO A 145 7.31 -21.04 7.78
C PRO A 145 7.56 -19.53 7.93
N THR A 146 6.73 -18.90 8.75
CA THR A 146 6.88 -17.50 9.13
C THR A 146 6.78 -17.39 10.65
N LEU A 147 7.70 -16.63 11.28
CA LEU A 147 7.56 -16.22 12.67
C LEU A 147 6.97 -14.81 12.72
N PHE A 148 5.90 -14.63 13.50
CA PHE A 148 5.26 -13.35 13.70
C PHE A 148 5.36 -12.89 15.16
N MET A 149 6.17 -11.87 15.41
CA MET A 149 6.37 -11.28 16.74
C MET A 149 5.39 -10.13 17.00
N TYR A 150 4.63 -10.24 18.09
CA TYR A 150 3.79 -9.18 18.62
C TYR A 150 4.10 -8.88 20.09
N ARG A 151 3.58 -7.76 20.60
CA ARG A 151 3.79 -7.28 21.97
C ARG A 151 2.57 -6.50 22.43
N HIS A 152 2.40 -6.34 23.74
CA HIS A 152 1.33 -5.51 24.30
C HIS A 152 1.32 -4.11 23.63
N PRO A 153 0.21 -3.66 23.02
CA PRO A 153 0.18 -2.42 22.23
C PRO A 153 0.64 -1.17 22.99
N LEU A 154 0.35 -1.07 24.29
CA LEU A 154 0.78 0.08 25.09
C LEU A 154 2.29 0.08 25.37
N ASP A 155 2.94 -1.09 25.45
CA ASP A 155 4.40 -1.15 25.54
C ASP A 155 5.05 -0.75 24.22
N VAL A 156 4.44 -1.11 23.08
CA VAL A 156 4.86 -0.63 21.76
C VAL A 156 4.77 0.90 21.72
N LEU A 157 3.64 1.48 22.13
CA LEU A 157 3.45 2.93 22.18
C LEU A 157 4.52 3.67 22.99
N VAL A 158 4.82 3.17 24.20
CA VAL A 158 5.86 3.76 25.05
C VAL A 158 7.24 3.63 24.40
N SER A 159 7.54 2.50 23.77
CA SER A 159 8.79 2.29 23.05
C SER A 159 8.93 3.26 21.86
N GLU A 160 7.86 3.44 21.08
CA GLU A 160 7.79 4.38 19.95
C GLU A 160 8.03 5.82 20.42
N ALA A 161 7.34 6.28 21.47
CA ALA A 161 7.49 7.64 22.01
C ALA A 161 8.93 7.97 22.42
N HIS A 162 9.64 6.97 22.95
CA HIS A 162 11.04 7.12 23.34
C HIS A 162 12.05 6.99 22.21
N TYR A 163 11.67 6.33 21.12
CA TYR A 163 12.59 6.00 20.03
C TYR A 163 12.43 6.95 18.83
N TYR A 164 11.20 7.22 18.39
CA TYR A 164 10.95 7.89 17.10
C TYR A 164 11.41 9.35 17.04
N HIS A 165 11.40 10.08 18.15
CA HIS A 165 11.84 11.48 18.21
C HIS A 165 13.37 11.66 18.13
N ARG A 166 14.15 10.58 18.25
CA ARG A 166 15.61 10.66 18.25
C ARG A 166 16.13 10.87 16.83
N ASP A 167 17.10 11.76 16.70
CA ASP A 167 17.68 12.08 15.39
C ASP A 167 18.26 10.82 14.71
N GLY A 168 18.05 10.73 13.39
CA GLY A 168 18.43 9.58 12.57
C GLY A 168 17.68 8.26 12.82
N LYS A 169 16.74 8.18 13.78
CA LYS A 169 15.99 6.94 14.05
C LYS A 169 14.71 6.78 13.22
N THR A 170 14.12 7.88 12.77
CA THR A 170 13.00 7.88 11.80
C THR A 170 13.11 9.09 10.87
N ALA A 171 12.50 9.00 9.68
CA ALA A 171 12.45 10.12 8.72
C ALA A 171 11.64 11.32 9.25
N PHE A 172 10.78 11.11 10.25
CA PHE A 172 9.94 12.14 10.88
C PHE A 172 10.39 12.49 12.30
N SER A 173 11.63 12.17 12.69
CA SER A 173 12.16 12.42 14.04
C SER A 173 12.06 13.89 14.44
N GLY A 174 12.38 14.81 13.52
CA GLY A 174 12.28 16.26 13.72
C GLY A 174 10.86 16.77 13.95
N TRP A 175 9.84 16.03 13.49
CA TRP A 175 8.45 16.37 13.76
C TRP A 175 8.04 16.01 15.20
N LEU A 176 8.59 14.93 15.76
CA LEU A 176 8.32 14.48 17.13
C LEU A 176 9.24 15.10 18.18
N SER A 177 10.44 15.57 17.81
CA SER A 177 11.46 16.06 18.75
C SER A 177 11.08 17.34 19.49
N GLN A 178 10.11 18.10 18.95
CA GLN A 178 9.59 19.32 19.56
C GLN A 178 8.60 19.06 20.72
N TYR A 179 8.15 17.83 20.89
CA TYR A 179 7.11 17.46 21.86
C TYR A 179 7.71 16.77 23.08
N ASP A 180 7.12 17.02 24.25
CA ASP A 180 7.45 16.26 25.46
C ASP A 180 6.93 14.81 25.37
N PHE A 181 7.16 14.01 26.41
CA PHE A 181 6.78 12.59 26.37
C PHE A 181 5.26 12.40 26.30
N ASP A 182 4.49 13.15 27.07
CA ASP A 182 3.03 13.01 27.13
C ASP A 182 2.39 13.47 25.81
N GLU A 183 2.88 14.57 25.25
CA GLU A 183 2.46 15.06 23.92
C GLU A 183 2.79 14.04 22.81
N ARG A 184 3.95 13.37 22.90
CA ARG A 184 4.31 12.29 21.96
C ARG A 184 3.38 11.10 22.08
N ILE A 185 3.04 10.69 23.30
CA ILE A 185 2.09 9.59 23.54
C ILE A 185 0.72 9.93 22.94
N GLU A 186 0.20 11.13 23.18
CA GLU A 186 -1.11 11.56 22.66
C GLU A 186 -1.14 11.50 21.13
N ARG A 187 -0.09 12.03 20.48
CA ARG A 187 0.05 12.01 19.01
C ARG A 187 0.17 10.58 18.49
N LEU A 188 1.11 9.79 19.00
CA LEU A 188 1.31 8.41 18.53
C LEU A 188 0.09 7.53 18.76
N CYS A 189 -0.75 7.85 19.74
CA CYS A 189 -1.97 7.10 20.01
C CYS A 189 -3.06 7.37 18.96
N ASN A 190 -3.25 8.62 18.52
CA ASN A 190 -4.41 9.04 17.72
C ASN A 190 -4.07 9.90 16.47
N ASP A 191 -2.85 9.84 15.96
CA ASP A 191 -2.48 10.60 14.75
C ASP A 191 -3.21 10.07 13.52
N ASN A 192 -4.07 10.88 12.90
CA ASN A 192 -4.86 10.46 11.74
C ASN A 192 -4.25 10.83 10.39
N TRP A 193 -3.09 11.49 10.38
CA TRP A 193 -2.59 12.16 9.18
C TRP A 193 -1.27 11.59 8.65
N LEU A 194 -0.32 11.28 9.54
CA LEU A 194 1.02 10.88 9.15
C LEU A 194 1.27 9.39 9.43
N LEU A 195 1.03 8.95 10.66
CA LEU A 195 1.38 7.61 11.14
C LEU A 195 0.17 6.68 11.26
N GLY A 196 -1.05 7.23 11.25
CA GLY A 196 -2.26 6.49 11.59
C GLY A 196 -2.37 6.26 13.10
N SER A 197 -3.57 5.93 13.59
CA SER A 197 -3.77 5.68 15.01
C SER A 197 -2.97 4.45 15.47
N LEU A 198 -2.64 4.33 16.76
CA LEU A 198 -1.99 3.11 17.27
C LEU A 198 -2.83 1.87 16.94
N ARG A 199 -4.16 2.03 17.00
CA ARG A 199 -5.13 1.01 16.61
C ARG A 199 -4.90 0.54 15.17
N ASP A 200 -4.76 1.46 14.22
CA ASP A 200 -4.57 1.12 12.80
C ASP A 200 -3.20 0.48 12.55
N ARG A 201 -2.15 1.04 13.19
CA ARG A 201 -0.78 0.51 13.07
C ARG A 201 -0.67 -0.93 13.57
N ILE A 202 -1.31 -1.25 14.70
CA ILE A 202 -1.33 -2.62 15.26
C ILE A 202 -2.32 -3.50 14.48
N GLY A 203 -3.50 -2.96 14.16
CA GLY A 203 -4.58 -3.66 13.48
C GLY A 203 -4.18 -4.28 12.14
N GLY A 204 -3.32 -3.59 11.38
CA GLY A 204 -2.79 -4.08 10.11
C GLY A 204 -1.98 -5.40 10.20
N TYR A 205 -1.51 -5.77 11.39
CA TYR A 205 -0.77 -7.02 11.61
C TYR A 205 -1.64 -8.18 12.10
N LEU A 206 -2.86 -7.92 12.59
CA LEU A 206 -3.72 -8.97 13.15
C LEU A 206 -3.95 -10.15 12.20
N PRO A 207 -4.14 -9.94 10.87
CA PRO A 207 -4.33 -11.06 9.94
C PRO A 207 -3.16 -12.05 9.91
N TRP A 208 -1.93 -11.64 10.25
CA TRP A 208 -0.78 -12.56 10.32
C TRP A 208 -1.02 -13.70 11.31
N MET A 209 -1.83 -13.49 12.35
CA MET A 209 -2.14 -14.51 13.34
C MET A 209 -2.94 -15.68 12.76
N ASP A 210 -3.71 -15.44 11.70
CA ASP A 210 -4.68 -16.42 11.18
C ASP A 210 -4.09 -17.29 10.05
N PHE A 211 -2.94 -16.90 9.49
CA PHE A 211 -2.30 -17.69 8.44
C PHE A 211 -1.74 -19.00 8.99
N PRO A 212 -2.00 -20.13 8.32
CA PRO A 212 -1.66 -21.44 8.85
C PRO A 212 -0.17 -21.77 8.75
N ASN A 213 0.59 -21.02 7.93
CA ASN A 213 2.05 -21.12 7.86
C ASN A 213 2.78 -20.17 8.81
N VAL A 214 2.05 -19.35 9.58
CA VAL A 214 2.60 -18.37 10.52
C VAL A 214 2.54 -18.93 11.94
N VAL A 215 3.63 -18.77 12.69
CA VAL A 215 3.73 -19.03 14.13
C VAL A 215 3.71 -17.69 14.86
N PRO A 216 2.60 -17.32 15.51
CA PRO A 216 2.52 -16.13 16.32
C PRO A 216 3.26 -16.37 17.64
N LEU A 217 4.06 -15.40 18.06
CA LEU A 217 4.72 -15.40 19.35
C LEU A 217 4.71 -14.00 19.95
N SER A 218 4.54 -13.93 21.27
CA SER A 218 4.55 -12.66 21.97
C SER A 218 5.93 -12.36 22.56
N PHE A 219 6.28 -11.09 22.67
CA PHE A 219 7.50 -10.64 23.35
C PHE A 219 7.54 -11.15 24.79
N GLU A 220 6.40 -11.11 25.48
CA GLU A 220 6.24 -11.50 26.87
C GLU A 220 6.56 -12.99 27.11
N GLN A 221 6.28 -13.84 26.12
CA GLN A 221 6.67 -15.25 26.15
C GLN A 221 8.16 -15.44 25.89
N LEU A 222 8.71 -14.73 24.90
CA LEU A 222 10.07 -15.00 24.42
C LEU A 222 11.16 -14.40 25.30
N ILE A 223 10.90 -13.31 26.02
CA ILE A 223 11.96 -12.57 26.73
C ILE A 223 12.49 -13.28 28.00
N GLY A 224 11.76 -14.28 28.52
CA GLY A 224 12.12 -14.99 29.74
C GLY A 224 12.13 -14.10 31.00
N THR A 225 12.61 -14.63 32.13
CA THR A 225 12.61 -13.90 33.41
C THR A 225 13.46 -12.62 33.38
N ALA A 226 14.50 -12.57 32.55
CA ALA A 226 15.37 -11.40 32.40
C ALA A 226 14.63 -10.14 31.92
N GLY A 227 13.53 -10.29 31.17
CA GLY A 227 12.62 -9.18 30.79
C GLY A 227 11.33 -9.11 31.60
N GLY A 228 11.23 -9.85 32.70
CA GLY A 228 10.02 -9.95 33.52
C GLY A 228 8.99 -10.99 33.05
N GLY A 229 9.38 -11.87 32.12
CA GLY A 229 8.58 -13.00 31.65
C GLY A 229 8.82 -14.27 32.49
N SER A 230 8.61 -15.43 31.88
CA SER A 230 8.77 -16.75 32.52
C SER A 230 9.70 -17.64 31.71
N ASP A 231 10.73 -18.21 32.35
CA ASP A 231 11.66 -19.12 31.71
C ASP A 231 10.97 -20.41 31.25
N VAL A 232 9.94 -20.85 31.98
CA VAL A 232 9.11 -22.00 31.58
C VAL A 232 8.38 -21.68 30.26
N CYS A 233 7.68 -20.55 30.20
CA CYS A 233 6.97 -20.15 29.00
C CYS A 233 7.92 -19.90 27.81
N GLN A 234 9.11 -19.37 28.07
CA GLN A 234 10.15 -19.19 27.05
C GLN A 234 10.62 -20.53 26.50
N ARG A 235 10.94 -21.50 27.37
CA ARG A 235 11.36 -22.85 26.97
C ARG A 235 10.28 -23.56 26.18
N ASP A 236 9.03 -23.53 26.64
CA ASP A 236 7.89 -24.15 25.94
C ASP A 236 7.71 -23.57 24.54
N LEU A 237 7.82 -22.24 24.41
CA LEU A 237 7.75 -21.55 23.13
C LEU A 237 8.89 -21.96 22.19
N ILE A 238 10.13 -21.94 22.67
CA ILE A 238 11.30 -22.33 21.86
C ILE A 238 11.19 -23.79 21.45
N TRP A 239 10.79 -24.68 22.36
CA TRP A 239 10.58 -26.09 22.08
C TRP A 239 9.52 -26.31 20.99
N SER A 240 8.37 -25.65 21.13
CA SER A 240 7.31 -25.65 20.12
C SER A 240 7.81 -25.18 18.75
N ILE A 241 8.59 -24.09 18.70
CA ILE A 241 9.18 -23.57 17.46
C ILE A 241 10.19 -24.57 16.86
N GLN A 242 11.06 -25.18 17.68
CA GLN A 242 12.01 -26.18 17.22
C GLN A 242 11.31 -27.37 16.56
N LEU A 243 10.23 -27.88 17.17
CA LEU A 243 9.44 -28.99 16.61
C LEU A 243 8.76 -28.60 15.28
N LYS A 244 8.13 -27.43 15.22
CA LYS A 244 7.43 -26.92 14.03
C LYS A 244 8.36 -26.68 12.85
N LEU A 245 9.54 -26.12 13.12
CA LEU A 245 10.56 -25.85 12.11
C LEU A 245 11.46 -27.05 11.84
N GLN A 246 11.34 -28.12 12.64
CA GLN A 246 12.27 -29.24 12.68
C GLN A 246 13.73 -28.75 12.80
N ALA A 247 13.94 -27.74 13.66
CA ALA A 247 15.23 -27.13 13.90
C ALA A 247 15.95 -27.86 15.06
N PRO A 248 17.16 -28.38 14.84
CA PRO A 248 17.92 -29.04 15.90
C PRO A 248 18.45 -28.01 16.90
N GLY A 249 18.79 -28.47 18.10
CA GLY A 249 19.43 -27.63 19.11
C GLY A 249 18.94 -27.97 20.51
N ASN A 250 19.68 -27.50 21.51
CA ASN A 250 19.26 -27.59 22.90
C ASN A 250 18.43 -26.35 23.26
N THR A 251 17.19 -26.56 23.69
CA THR A 251 16.23 -25.50 24.02
C THR A 251 16.77 -24.53 25.07
N ASP A 252 17.42 -25.04 26.10
CA ASP A 252 17.96 -24.21 27.19
C ASP A 252 19.14 -23.35 26.73
N ALA A 253 20.01 -23.90 25.88
CA ALA A 253 21.12 -23.18 25.27
C ALA A 253 20.62 -22.06 24.34
N ILE A 254 19.57 -22.33 23.55
CA ILE A 254 18.92 -21.32 22.72
C ILE A 254 18.34 -20.22 23.61
N ALA A 255 17.54 -20.57 24.62
CA ALA A 255 16.92 -19.61 25.55
C ALA A 255 17.96 -18.70 26.21
N ALA A 256 19.07 -19.28 26.70
CA ALA A 256 20.16 -18.55 27.33
C ALA A 256 20.87 -17.56 26.39
N SER A 257 20.84 -17.79 25.08
CA SER A 257 21.49 -16.93 24.07
C SER A 257 20.67 -15.72 23.63
N LEU A 258 19.35 -15.74 23.86
CA LEU A 258 18.45 -14.70 23.32
C LEU A 258 18.58 -13.35 24.03
N PHE A 259 18.88 -13.37 25.34
CA PHE A 259 18.93 -12.14 26.12
C PHE A 259 20.29 -11.45 25.93
N ASN A 260 20.31 -10.40 25.11
CA ASN A 260 21.48 -9.55 24.93
C ASN A 260 21.22 -8.13 25.50
N PRO A 261 21.70 -7.82 26.71
CA PRO A 261 21.51 -6.51 27.34
C PRO A 261 22.23 -5.36 26.62
N HIS A 262 23.12 -5.66 25.66
CA HIS A 262 23.90 -4.66 24.94
C HIS A 262 23.31 -4.25 23.57
N SER A 263 22.14 -4.76 23.16
CA SER A 263 21.57 -4.36 21.87
C SER A 263 21.10 -2.89 21.88
N GLU A 264 21.33 -2.15 20.79
CA GLU A 264 21.04 -0.70 20.69
C GLU A 264 19.57 -0.32 20.96
N THR A 265 18.65 -1.27 20.78
CA THR A 265 17.22 -1.07 21.00
C THR A 265 16.74 -1.53 22.37
N PHE A 266 17.62 -2.12 23.20
CA PHE A 266 17.35 -2.57 24.55
C PHE A 266 17.36 -1.37 25.53
N ARG A 267 16.31 -0.55 25.48
CA ARG A 267 16.15 0.55 26.44
C ARG A 267 15.84 0.01 27.86
N ALA A 268 14.90 -0.92 27.94
CA ALA A 268 14.51 -1.58 29.18
C ALA A 268 14.22 -3.07 28.95
N GLY A 269 13.61 -3.42 27.79
CA GLY A 269 13.30 -4.82 27.46
C GLY A 269 12.33 -5.49 28.44
N GLN A 270 11.64 -4.69 29.27
CA GLN A 270 10.76 -5.18 30.33
C GLN A 270 9.32 -5.19 29.88
N ILE A 271 8.60 -6.23 30.30
CA ILE A 271 7.16 -6.37 30.14
C ILE A 271 6.45 -5.35 31.04
N GLY A 272 5.43 -4.66 30.52
CA GLY A 272 4.53 -3.83 31.32
C GLY A 272 5.10 -2.46 31.71
N ALA A 273 6.14 -1.99 31.02
CA ALA A 273 6.73 -0.66 31.24
C ALA A 273 5.68 0.47 31.08
N TYR A 274 4.65 0.24 30.26
CA TYR A 274 3.54 1.18 30.12
C TYR A 274 2.82 1.54 31.42
N ARG A 275 2.83 0.67 32.44
CA ARG A 275 2.16 0.92 33.72
C ARG A 275 2.84 2.00 34.57
N SER A 276 4.15 2.12 34.47
CA SER A 276 4.91 3.14 35.19
C SER A 276 4.97 4.47 34.43
N GLU A 277 4.71 4.46 33.13
CA GLU A 277 4.90 5.63 32.26
C GLU A 277 3.58 6.27 31.81
N LEU A 278 2.46 5.54 31.81
CA LEU A 278 1.16 6.05 31.40
C LEU A 278 0.22 6.25 32.59
N ARG A 279 -0.62 7.28 32.52
CA ARG A 279 -1.67 7.53 33.50
C ARG A 279 -2.68 6.37 33.53
N PRO A 280 -3.12 5.89 34.71
CA PRO A 280 -4.09 4.79 34.82
C PRO A 280 -5.37 5.02 34.02
N GLU A 281 -5.88 6.26 33.98
CA GLU A 281 -7.08 6.63 33.23
C GLU A 281 -6.87 6.52 31.72
N ALA A 282 -5.66 6.82 31.23
CA ALA A 282 -5.31 6.68 29.82
C ALA A 282 -5.21 5.20 29.43
N ILE A 283 -4.63 4.36 30.30
CA ILE A 283 -4.55 2.90 30.10
C ILE A 283 -5.96 2.32 30.02
N ALA A 284 -6.82 2.60 31.00
CA ALA A 284 -8.18 2.09 31.05
C ALA A 284 -9.01 2.57 29.85
N GLY A 285 -8.94 3.88 29.55
CA GLY A 285 -9.67 4.48 28.43
C GLY A 285 -9.23 3.93 27.06
N TRP A 286 -7.92 3.70 26.86
CA TRP A 286 -7.42 3.10 25.63
C TRP A 286 -7.81 1.62 25.52
N SER A 287 -7.66 0.86 26.60
CA SER A 287 -7.96 -0.58 26.63
C SER A 287 -9.45 -0.84 26.37
N GLN A 288 -10.34 -0.05 26.96
CA GLN A 288 -11.77 -0.16 26.73
C GLN A 288 -12.15 0.12 25.26
N ARG A 289 -11.56 1.15 24.63
CA ARG A 289 -11.83 1.48 23.22
C ARG A 289 -11.23 0.48 22.22
N ASN A 290 -10.24 -0.28 22.64
CA ASN A 290 -9.50 -1.23 21.79
C ASN A 290 -9.58 -2.67 22.33
N ALA A 291 -10.66 -2.97 23.05
CA ALA A 291 -10.87 -4.27 23.67
C ALA A 291 -10.88 -5.41 22.65
N ASP A 292 -11.34 -5.14 21.43
CA ASP A 292 -11.35 -6.10 20.32
C ASP A 292 -9.95 -6.47 19.83
N ILE A 293 -9.03 -5.49 19.70
CA ILE A 293 -7.63 -5.76 19.33
C ILE A 293 -6.91 -6.49 20.45
N LEU A 294 -7.11 -6.05 21.69
CA LEU A 294 -6.52 -6.72 22.86
C LEU A 294 -7.00 -8.17 22.95
N ALA A 295 -8.29 -8.42 22.76
CA ALA A 295 -8.86 -9.77 22.75
C ALA A 295 -8.28 -10.63 21.62
N GLN A 296 -8.10 -10.10 20.41
CA GLN A 296 -7.50 -10.84 19.30
C GLN A 296 -6.04 -11.22 19.57
N LEU A 297 -5.26 -10.31 20.13
CA LEU A 297 -3.87 -10.54 20.58
C LEU A 297 -3.80 -11.41 21.85
N GLY A 298 -4.93 -11.63 22.53
CA GLY A 298 -5.03 -12.41 23.76
C GLY A 298 -4.74 -11.65 25.05
N TYR A 299 -4.53 -10.33 25.03
CA TYR A 299 -4.25 -9.55 26.24
C TYR A 299 -5.52 -9.20 27.04
N PRO A 300 -5.40 -8.95 28.36
CA PRO A 300 -6.52 -8.48 29.16
C PRO A 300 -7.12 -7.16 28.63
N THR A 301 -8.45 -7.09 28.56
CA THR A 301 -9.17 -5.92 28.03
C THR A 301 -9.44 -4.83 29.07
N ASP A 302 -9.17 -5.11 30.35
CA ASP A 302 -9.37 -4.21 31.48
C ASP A 302 -8.14 -3.33 31.77
N GLY A 303 -7.07 -3.45 30.98
CA GLY A 303 -5.79 -2.76 31.19
C GLY A 303 -4.91 -3.41 32.27
N SER A 304 -5.30 -4.58 32.79
CA SER A 304 -4.44 -5.39 33.64
C SER A 304 -3.20 -5.88 32.87
N LEU A 305 -2.10 -6.09 33.59
CA LEU A 305 -0.93 -6.74 33.01
C LEU A 305 -1.19 -8.25 33.02
N GLY A 306 -1.07 -8.90 31.87
CA GLY A 306 -1.23 -10.33 31.76
C GLY A 306 -0.52 -10.87 30.52
N LEU A 307 -0.15 -12.14 30.58
CA LEU A 307 0.30 -12.87 29.40
C LEU A 307 -0.87 -13.10 28.44
N PRO A 308 -0.63 -13.24 27.12
CA PRO A 308 -1.69 -13.54 26.17
C PRO A 308 -2.45 -14.82 26.53
N ALA A 309 -3.77 -14.83 26.44
CA ALA A 309 -4.58 -16.02 26.75
C ALA A 309 -4.44 -17.13 25.68
N ARG A 310 -4.07 -16.76 24.44
CA ARG A 310 -3.97 -17.67 23.29
C ARG A 310 -2.60 -18.35 23.14
N MET A 311 -1.73 -18.23 24.15
CA MET A 311 -0.39 -18.82 24.13
C MET A 311 -0.44 -20.33 23.89
N ASP A 312 -1.28 -21.04 24.65
CA ASP A 312 -1.39 -22.49 24.58
C ASP A 312 -1.92 -22.97 23.21
N GLU A 313 -2.91 -22.26 22.66
CA GLU A 313 -3.42 -22.47 21.32
C GLU A 313 -2.28 -22.41 20.29
N TYR A 314 -1.47 -21.34 20.34
CA TYR A 314 -0.37 -21.16 19.39
C TYR A 314 0.79 -22.12 19.61
N LEU A 315 1.07 -22.56 20.84
CA LEU A 315 2.06 -23.60 21.10
C LEU A 315 1.70 -24.89 20.36
N HIS A 316 0.43 -25.30 20.41
CA HIS A 316 -0.04 -26.57 19.85
C HIS A 316 -0.48 -26.50 18.38
N ARG A 317 -0.63 -25.30 17.81
CA ARG A 317 -1.06 -25.13 16.42
C ARG A 317 0.03 -25.60 15.43
N PRO A 318 -0.22 -26.64 14.60
CA PRO A 318 0.74 -27.08 13.59
C PRO A 318 0.85 -26.08 12.44
N ILE A 319 1.99 -26.11 11.74
CA ILE A 319 2.21 -25.32 10.51
C ILE A 319 1.63 -26.08 9.32
N VAL A 320 0.81 -25.41 8.51
CA VAL A 320 0.31 -25.94 7.24
C VAL A 320 0.81 -25.10 6.07
N TYR A 321 1.44 -25.78 5.11
CA TYR A 321 1.93 -25.18 3.87
C TYR A 321 0.95 -25.38 2.72
N SER A 322 0.91 -24.41 1.79
CA SER A 322 0.26 -24.59 0.49
C SER A 322 0.86 -25.79 -0.25
N GLN A 323 -0.02 -26.62 -0.83
CA GLN A 323 0.36 -27.76 -1.66
C GLN A 323 0.59 -27.38 -3.12
N VAL A 324 0.41 -26.10 -3.48
CA VAL A 324 0.54 -25.64 -4.86
C VAL A 324 2.01 -25.39 -5.19
N GLU A 325 2.55 -26.17 -6.13
CA GLU A 325 3.91 -25.99 -6.67
C GLU A 325 3.94 -24.89 -7.75
N SER A 326 3.85 -23.63 -7.33
CA SER A 326 3.86 -22.49 -8.27
C SER A 326 5.14 -22.39 -9.10
N ASP A 327 6.27 -22.92 -8.63
CA ASP A 327 7.55 -22.86 -9.35
C ASP A 327 7.58 -23.72 -10.63
N ARG A 328 6.69 -24.71 -10.74
CA ARG A 328 6.57 -25.55 -11.95
C ARG A 328 5.61 -24.97 -12.99
N ILE A 329 5.11 -23.76 -12.76
CA ILE A 329 4.25 -23.05 -13.71
C ILE A 329 5.13 -22.00 -14.41
N PRO A 330 5.33 -22.08 -15.74
CA PRO A 330 6.05 -21.04 -16.46
C PRO A 330 5.34 -19.69 -16.32
N VAL A 331 6.05 -18.68 -15.83
CA VAL A 331 5.52 -17.32 -15.64
C VAL A 331 6.43 -16.32 -16.33
N THR A 332 5.89 -15.54 -17.27
CA THR A 332 6.61 -14.43 -17.87
C THR A 332 6.78 -13.31 -16.83
N ILE A 333 8.03 -13.04 -16.45
CA ILE A 333 8.40 -11.96 -15.53
C ILE A 333 8.52 -10.65 -16.28
N GLU A 334 9.15 -10.69 -17.47
CA GLU A 334 9.41 -9.52 -18.30
C GLU A 334 9.31 -9.90 -19.77
N ALA A 335 8.61 -9.08 -20.55
CA ALA A 335 8.46 -9.29 -21.99
C ALA A 335 9.44 -8.40 -22.77
N ASP A 336 9.88 -8.91 -23.91
CA ASP A 336 10.66 -8.16 -24.90
C ASP A 336 12.00 -7.55 -24.43
N PHE A 337 12.69 -8.24 -23.53
CA PHE A 337 14.06 -7.87 -23.18
C PHE A 337 15.03 -8.41 -24.24
N LEU A 338 15.58 -7.51 -25.08
CA LEU A 338 16.51 -7.85 -26.16
C LEU A 338 15.98 -8.95 -27.11
N GLY A 339 14.69 -8.92 -27.43
CA GLY A 339 14.04 -9.92 -28.29
C GLY A 339 13.74 -11.25 -27.61
N CYS A 340 13.85 -11.33 -26.28
CA CYS A 340 13.48 -12.49 -25.47
C CYS A 340 12.38 -12.14 -24.47
N ASN A 341 11.54 -13.12 -24.15
CA ASN A 341 10.70 -13.11 -22.94
C ASN A 341 11.47 -13.77 -21.81
N LEU A 342 11.52 -13.13 -20.64
CA LEU A 342 12.13 -13.69 -19.44
C LEU A 342 11.06 -14.46 -18.67
N VAL A 343 11.23 -15.77 -18.58
CA VAL A 343 10.22 -16.69 -18.04
C VAL A 343 10.78 -17.42 -16.82
N ARG A 344 10.13 -17.28 -15.66
CA ARG A 344 10.39 -18.06 -14.45
C ARG A 344 9.87 -19.48 -14.65
N TYR A 345 10.69 -20.48 -14.39
CA TYR A 345 10.29 -21.89 -14.37
C TYR A 345 11.33 -22.72 -13.61
N ASP A 346 10.87 -23.64 -12.76
CA ASP A 346 11.70 -24.64 -12.06
C ASP A 346 12.93 -24.04 -11.36
N ASN A 347 12.70 -23.01 -10.55
CA ASN A 347 13.74 -22.26 -9.81
C ASN A 347 14.83 -21.61 -10.68
N ARG A 348 14.51 -21.30 -11.93
CA ARG A 348 15.38 -20.56 -12.85
C ARG A 348 14.59 -19.54 -13.65
N ILE A 349 15.32 -18.61 -14.25
CA ILE A 349 14.76 -17.66 -15.21
C ILE A 349 15.37 -17.98 -16.57
N TYR A 350 14.52 -18.23 -17.56
CA TYR A 350 14.90 -18.56 -18.92
C TYR A 350 14.66 -17.38 -19.85
N ALA A 351 15.60 -17.11 -20.76
CA ALA A 351 15.40 -16.21 -21.88
C ALA A 351 14.83 -17.00 -23.06
N ILE A 352 13.55 -16.80 -23.34
CA ILE A 352 12.85 -17.46 -24.45
C ILE A 352 12.83 -16.50 -25.66
N PRO A 353 13.46 -16.83 -26.79
CA PRO A 353 13.44 -15.97 -27.97
C PRO A 353 12.00 -15.69 -28.42
N ARG A 354 11.62 -14.42 -28.62
CA ARG A 354 10.29 -14.07 -29.13
C ARG A 354 10.05 -14.62 -30.53
N ALA A 355 11.13 -14.72 -31.33
CA ALA A 355 11.09 -15.35 -32.63
C ALA A 355 10.68 -16.83 -32.55
N ALA A 356 10.76 -17.50 -31.39
CA ALA A 356 10.26 -18.87 -31.25
C ALA A 356 8.72 -18.95 -31.26
N GLY A 357 8.02 -17.82 -31.06
CA GLY A 357 6.57 -17.80 -30.89
C GLY A 357 6.16 -18.16 -29.46
N THR A 358 4.96 -18.75 -29.32
CA THR A 358 4.45 -19.23 -28.03
C THR A 358 5.11 -20.56 -27.68
N VAL A 359 5.84 -20.63 -26.57
CA VAL A 359 6.61 -21.84 -26.20
C VAL A 359 6.06 -22.46 -24.92
N ALA A 360 5.73 -23.76 -24.97
CA ALA A 360 5.39 -24.56 -23.80
C ALA A 360 6.66 -25.03 -23.07
N LEU A 361 7.24 -24.15 -22.25
CA LEU A 361 8.54 -24.36 -21.58
C LEU A 361 8.59 -25.62 -20.69
N ASP A 362 7.46 -25.98 -20.08
CA ASP A 362 7.30 -27.16 -19.23
C ASP A 362 7.39 -28.49 -20.00
N ARG A 363 7.10 -28.46 -21.31
CA ARG A 363 7.12 -29.64 -22.19
C ARG A 363 8.35 -29.71 -23.08
N LEU A 364 9.22 -28.70 -23.04
CA LEU A 364 10.44 -28.74 -23.81
C LEU A 364 11.34 -29.90 -23.35
N PRO A 365 11.89 -30.69 -24.30
CA PRO A 365 12.89 -31.70 -23.98
C PRO A 365 14.04 -31.10 -23.18
N ALA A 366 14.54 -31.84 -22.18
CA ALA A 366 15.60 -31.37 -21.29
C ALA A 366 16.85 -30.89 -22.05
N ALA A 367 17.18 -31.53 -23.18
CA ALA A 367 18.29 -31.14 -24.05
C ALA A 367 18.12 -29.71 -24.60
N ILE A 368 16.94 -29.39 -25.14
CA ILE A 368 16.66 -28.06 -25.71
C ILE A 368 16.56 -27.02 -24.60
N ARG A 369 15.93 -27.39 -23.48
CA ARG A 369 15.83 -26.49 -22.32
C ARG A 369 17.19 -26.15 -21.73
N ALA A 370 18.17 -27.05 -21.80
CA ALA A 370 19.55 -26.79 -21.36
C ALA A 370 20.30 -25.80 -22.26
N GLU A 371 19.87 -25.63 -23.52
CA GLU A 371 20.46 -24.67 -24.46
C GLU A 371 19.91 -23.25 -24.30
N LEU A 372 18.75 -23.09 -23.65
CA LEU A 372 18.16 -21.78 -23.37
C LEU A 372 19.04 -21.02 -22.35
N PRO A 373 19.41 -19.76 -22.62
CA PRO A 373 20.09 -18.93 -21.63
C PRO A 373 19.22 -18.84 -20.37
N CYS A 374 19.81 -19.21 -19.23
CA CYS A 374 19.10 -19.16 -17.96
C CYS A 374 20.02 -18.76 -16.82
N ALA A 375 19.44 -18.18 -15.77
CA ALA A 375 20.16 -17.71 -14.60
C ALA A 375 19.31 -17.84 -13.32
N GLY A 376 19.94 -17.59 -12.17
CA GLY A 376 19.28 -17.59 -10.85
C GLY A 376 18.62 -16.25 -10.50
N SER A 377 18.77 -15.22 -11.33
CA SER A 377 18.09 -13.93 -11.12
C SER A 377 17.89 -13.18 -12.43
N VAL A 378 16.95 -12.22 -12.43
CA VAL A 378 16.70 -11.39 -13.61
C VAL A 378 17.95 -10.57 -13.94
N SER A 379 18.58 -9.96 -12.93
CA SER A 379 19.81 -9.17 -13.11
C SER A 379 20.97 -9.98 -13.68
N GLU A 380 21.16 -11.21 -13.23
CA GLU A 380 22.19 -12.11 -13.76
C GLU A 380 21.88 -12.50 -15.21
N LEU A 381 20.65 -12.87 -15.53
CA LEU A 381 20.24 -13.21 -16.90
C LEU A 381 20.40 -12.00 -17.83
N LYS A 382 19.98 -10.81 -17.40
CA LYS A 382 20.17 -9.57 -18.15
C LYS A 382 21.65 -9.31 -18.38
N SER A 383 22.48 -9.47 -17.36
CA SER A 383 23.93 -9.32 -17.48
C SER A 383 24.52 -10.32 -18.46
N LEU A 384 24.11 -11.59 -18.43
CA LEU A 384 24.52 -12.62 -19.38
C LEU A 384 24.16 -12.24 -20.83
N LEU A 385 22.94 -11.75 -21.05
CA LEU A 385 22.47 -11.27 -22.36
C LEU A 385 23.21 -9.99 -22.81
N LEU A 386 23.67 -9.16 -21.86
CA LEU A 386 24.40 -7.91 -22.12
C LEU A 386 25.91 -8.11 -22.31
N VAL A 387 26.54 -9.08 -21.64
CA VAL A 387 28.00 -9.33 -21.74
C VAL A 387 28.37 -9.96 -23.09
N GLY A 388 27.44 -10.62 -23.78
CA GLY A 388 27.60 -11.06 -25.18
C GLY A 388 27.75 -9.94 -26.23
N ARG A 389 27.83 -8.66 -25.81
CA ARG A 389 27.74 -7.46 -26.67
C ARG A 389 28.95 -7.12 -27.54
N SER A 390 30.05 -7.88 -27.52
CA SER A 390 31.07 -7.74 -28.57
C SER A 390 30.57 -8.22 -29.94
N GLY A 391 29.39 -8.86 -30.03
CA GLY A 391 28.72 -9.19 -31.30
C GLY A 391 27.20 -9.31 -31.16
N LEU A 392 26.49 -8.18 -31.07
CA LEU A 392 25.01 -8.15 -31.03
C LEU A 392 24.38 -8.95 -32.19
N THR A 393 25.01 -8.93 -33.36
CA THR A 393 24.64 -9.72 -34.54
C THR A 393 24.78 -11.23 -34.31
N ALA A 394 25.85 -11.67 -33.65
CA ALA A 394 26.10 -13.08 -33.36
C ALA A 394 25.11 -13.64 -32.33
N VAL A 395 24.77 -12.85 -31.31
CA VAL A 395 23.73 -13.21 -30.33
C VAL A 395 22.36 -13.27 -31.01
N THR A 396 22.03 -12.28 -31.87
CA THR A 396 20.77 -12.28 -32.62
C THR A 396 20.68 -13.51 -33.53
N GLN A 397 21.77 -13.89 -34.20
CA GLN A 397 21.84 -15.09 -35.04
C GLN A 397 21.71 -16.37 -34.21
N ALA A 398 22.39 -16.45 -33.06
CA ALA A 398 22.27 -17.58 -32.14
C ALA A 398 20.85 -17.73 -31.57
N LEU A 399 20.22 -16.62 -31.17
CA LEU A 399 18.82 -16.60 -30.72
C LEU A 399 17.85 -16.97 -31.84
N THR A 400 18.14 -16.60 -33.09
CA THR A 400 17.33 -17.00 -34.25
C THR A 400 17.45 -18.50 -34.52
N GLN A 401 18.66 -19.06 -34.50
CA GLN A 401 18.88 -20.52 -34.63
C GLN A 401 18.27 -21.31 -33.46
N LEU A 402 18.34 -20.75 -32.25
CA LEU A 402 17.69 -21.32 -31.07
C LEU A 402 16.17 -21.28 -31.24
N ALA A 403 15.61 -20.16 -31.71
CA ALA A 403 14.19 -20.02 -32.00
C ALA A 403 13.71 -21.06 -33.03
N GLU A 404 14.47 -21.29 -34.09
CA GLU A 404 14.16 -22.31 -35.10
C GLU A 404 14.21 -23.74 -34.53
N ARG A 405 15.13 -24.05 -33.62
CA ARG A 405 15.21 -25.37 -32.97
C ARG A 405 14.13 -25.59 -31.92
N VAL A 406 13.76 -24.54 -31.18
CA VAL A 406 12.61 -24.56 -30.28
C VAL A 406 11.32 -24.76 -31.09
N ARG A 407 11.16 -24.05 -32.20
CA ARG A 407 10.02 -24.18 -33.12
C ARG A 407 10.00 -25.52 -33.86
N GLY A 408 11.15 -26.02 -34.30
CA GLY A 408 11.28 -27.28 -35.05
C GLY A 408 11.09 -28.54 -34.19
N ASN A 409 11.10 -28.39 -32.87
CA ASN A 409 10.69 -29.43 -31.92
C ASN A 409 9.27 -29.22 -31.38
N GLU A 410 8.50 -28.29 -31.96
CA GLU A 410 7.05 -28.36 -31.86
C GLU A 410 6.59 -29.51 -32.77
N PRO A 411 5.98 -30.59 -32.23
CA PRO A 411 4.92 -31.21 -32.99
C PRO A 411 3.85 -30.13 -33.18
N HIS A 412 3.20 -30.07 -34.34
CA HIS A 412 1.95 -29.32 -34.53
C HIS A 412 0.95 -29.64 -33.40
N CYS A 413 0.96 -28.88 -32.29
CA CYS A 413 0.26 -29.30 -31.07
C CYS A 413 -0.41 -28.17 -30.27
N ILE A 414 -0.39 -26.91 -30.70
CA ILE A 414 -1.08 -25.85 -29.94
C ILE A 414 -2.60 -26.03 -30.01
N ASP A 415 -3.15 -26.32 -31.20
CA ASP A 415 -4.58 -26.61 -31.34
C ASP A 415 -4.94 -27.88 -30.54
N ARG A 416 -4.15 -28.95 -30.67
CA ARG A 416 -4.36 -30.21 -29.93
C ARG A 416 -4.24 -30.10 -28.40
N TYR A 417 -3.32 -29.27 -27.88
CA TYR A 417 -3.07 -29.09 -26.44
C TYR A 417 -4.33 -28.62 -25.70
N TRP A 418 -5.08 -27.72 -26.33
CA TRP A 418 -6.31 -27.16 -25.79
C TRP A 418 -7.54 -27.95 -26.23
N GLU A 419 -7.51 -28.57 -27.41
CA GLU A 419 -8.59 -29.45 -27.89
C GLU A 419 -8.81 -30.66 -26.97
N GLU A 420 -7.74 -31.24 -26.41
CA GLU A 420 -7.81 -32.44 -25.57
C GLU A 420 -8.16 -32.15 -24.09
N ARG A 421 -8.34 -30.88 -23.69
CA ARG A 421 -8.70 -30.54 -22.30
C ARG A 421 -10.15 -30.88 -21.98
N ILE A 422 -10.30 -31.81 -21.04
CA ILE A 422 -11.60 -32.25 -20.50
C ILE A 422 -12.13 -31.28 -19.43
N LYS A 423 -11.29 -30.41 -18.85
CA LYS A 423 -11.69 -29.39 -17.86
C LYS A 423 -11.53 -27.97 -18.43
N PRO A 424 -12.49 -27.07 -18.17
CA PRO A 424 -12.47 -25.71 -18.70
C PRO A 424 -11.28 -24.95 -18.11
N ALA A 425 -10.55 -24.23 -18.95
CA ALA A 425 -9.44 -23.41 -18.49
C ALA A 425 -9.28 -22.14 -19.33
N VAL A 426 -9.07 -21.03 -18.64
CA VAL A 426 -8.76 -19.75 -19.27
C VAL A 426 -7.36 -19.84 -19.86
N ILE A 427 -7.27 -19.67 -21.18
CA ILE A 427 -6.05 -19.66 -21.97
C ILE A 427 -5.40 -18.28 -21.84
N GLU A 428 -6.19 -17.24 -22.08
CA GLU A 428 -5.74 -15.85 -22.09
C GLU A 428 -6.92 -14.90 -21.89
N VAL A 429 -6.61 -13.63 -21.66
CA VAL A 429 -7.56 -12.53 -21.73
C VAL A 429 -7.30 -11.77 -23.02
N TYR A 430 -8.29 -11.70 -23.91
CA TYR A 430 -8.16 -11.09 -25.23
C TYR A 430 -9.29 -10.08 -25.44
N HIS A 431 -8.95 -8.79 -25.61
CA HIS A 431 -9.89 -7.68 -25.82
C HIS A 431 -11.12 -7.62 -24.88
N GLY A 432 -10.94 -7.98 -23.60
CA GLY A 432 -12.02 -7.97 -22.59
C GLY A 432 -12.86 -9.26 -22.55
N PHE A 433 -12.43 -10.29 -23.27
CA PHE A 433 -12.95 -11.64 -23.20
C PHE A 433 -11.95 -12.55 -22.47
N ASN A 434 -12.46 -13.43 -21.62
CA ASN A 434 -11.75 -14.61 -21.15
C ASN A 434 -11.84 -15.67 -22.25
N VAL A 435 -10.71 -16.01 -22.85
CA VAL A 435 -10.63 -17.09 -23.83
C VAL A 435 -10.47 -18.40 -23.07
N VAL A 436 -11.43 -19.31 -23.19
CA VAL A 436 -11.51 -20.56 -22.44
C VAL A 436 -11.47 -21.74 -23.41
N ALA A 437 -10.57 -22.70 -23.17
CA ALA A 437 -10.57 -23.98 -23.87
C ALA A 437 -11.37 -25.01 -23.08
N TYR A 438 -12.31 -25.69 -23.76
CA TYR A 438 -13.08 -26.77 -23.17
C TYR A 438 -13.59 -27.75 -24.24
N ARG A 439 -13.26 -29.05 -24.10
CA ARG A 439 -13.77 -30.16 -24.93
C ARG A 439 -13.64 -29.94 -26.45
N GLY A 440 -12.47 -29.53 -26.93
CA GLY A 440 -12.25 -29.35 -28.38
C GLY A 440 -12.74 -28.01 -28.94
N LEU A 441 -13.26 -27.12 -28.10
CA LEU A 441 -13.80 -25.82 -28.52
C LEU A 441 -13.18 -24.68 -27.72
N PHE A 442 -13.12 -23.52 -28.37
CA PHE A 442 -12.63 -22.27 -27.78
C PHE A 442 -13.80 -21.31 -27.57
N PHE A 443 -13.94 -20.83 -26.35
CA PHE A 443 -14.99 -19.91 -25.92
C PHE A 443 -14.38 -18.54 -25.61
N GLY A 444 -14.85 -17.49 -26.27
CA GLY A 444 -14.62 -16.11 -25.88
C GLY A 444 -15.77 -15.65 -24.99
N LEU A 445 -15.53 -15.56 -23.68
CA LEU A 445 -16.54 -15.12 -22.71
C LEU A 445 -16.26 -13.70 -22.26
N ARG A 446 -17.21 -12.78 -22.44
CA ARG A 446 -17.02 -11.39 -21.99
C ARG A 446 -16.86 -11.35 -20.47
N GLN A 447 -15.83 -10.66 -19.99
CA GLN A 447 -15.50 -10.63 -18.55
C GLN A 447 -16.62 -10.07 -17.66
N SER A 448 -17.51 -9.24 -18.22
CA SER A 448 -18.66 -8.68 -17.51
C SER A 448 -19.77 -9.69 -17.20
N LEU A 449 -19.73 -10.90 -17.76
CA LEU A 449 -20.73 -11.94 -17.51
C LEU A 449 -20.61 -12.59 -16.12
N GLY A 450 -19.49 -12.40 -15.42
CA GLY A 450 -19.25 -13.02 -14.12
C GLY A 450 -18.95 -14.52 -14.21
N GLU A 451 -19.27 -15.27 -13.15
CA GLU A 451 -19.01 -16.71 -13.09
C GLU A 451 -19.96 -17.49 -14.00
N ILE A 452 -19.39 -18.29 -14.91
CA ILE A 452 -20.13 -19.14 -15.84
C ILE A 452 -19.88 -20.60 -15.49
N ASP A 453 -20.96 -21.34 -15.25
CA ASP A 453 -20.89 -22.76 -14.96
C ASP A 453 -20.83 -23.60 -16.25
N PHE A 454 -19.76 -24.39 -16.38
CA PHE A 454 -19.50 -25.30 -17.49
C PHE A 454 -19.90 -26.76 -17.18
N SER A 455 -20.58 -27.01 -16.05
CA SER A 455 -21.01 -28.35 -15.63
C SER A 455 -22.22 -28.90 -16.39
N GLY A 456 -23.01 -28.03 -17.05
CA GLY A 456 -24.22 -28.37 -17.82
C GLY A 456 -24.00 -28.69 -19.31
N ASP A 457 -25.10 -28.80 -20.07
CA ASP A 457 -25.05 -29.00 -21.53
C ASP A 457 -24.53 -27.75 -22.26
N MET A 458 -23.59 -27.93 -23.19
CA MET A 458 -22.89 -26.86 -23.89
C MET A 458 -23.82 -26.00 -24.75
N ARG A 459 -24.90 -26.60 -25.29
CA ARG A 459 -25.94 -25.86 -26.03
C ARG A 459 -26.69 -24.88 -25.13
N GLY A 460 -26.94 -25.26 -23.87
CA GLY A 460 -27.62 -24.42 -22.89
C GLY A 460 -26.80 -23.21 -22.43
N VAL A 461 -25.47 -23.26 -22.54
CA VAL A 461 -24.60 -22.09 -22.27
C VAL A 461 -24.65 -21.10 -23.43
N ILE A 462 -24.61 -21.57 -24.68
CA ILE A 462 -24.64 -20.72 -25.88
C ILE A 462 -26.00 -20.05 -26.06
N GLU A 463 -27.11 -20.75 -25.79
CA GLU A 463 -28.47 -20.21 -25.95
C GLU A 463 -28.86 -19.22 -24.84
N ARG A 464 -28.13 -19.19 -23.72
CA ARG A 464 -28.45 -18.37 -22.55
C ARG A 464 -27.86 -16.95 -22.63
N PHE A 465 -26.88 -16.72 -23.48
CA PHE A 465 -26.18 -15.44 -23.59
C PHE A 465 -26.28 -14.85 -24.99
N ALA A 466 -26.15 -13.53 -25.10
CA ALA A 466 -26.17 -12.86 -26.39
C ALA A 466 -24.94 -13.28 -27.23
N PRO A 467 -25.06 -13.38 -28.57
CA PRO A 467 -23.95 -13.73 -29.46
C PRO A 467 -22.74 -12.79 -29.38
N GLU A 468 -22.94 -11.58 -28.86
CA GLU A 468 -21.92 -10.54 -28.67
C GLU A 468 -21.09 -10.70 -27.38
N ASP A 469 -21.54 -11.59 -26.49
CA ASP A 469 -20.96 -11.81 -25.16
C ASP A 469 -20.33 -13.20 -25.02
N VAL A 470 -20.78 -14.17 -25.82
CA VAL A 470 -20.23 -15.52 -25.90
C VAL A 470 -19.97 -15.89 -27.36
N VAL A 471 -18.70 -16.00 -27.71
CA VAL A 471 -18.26 -16.45 -29.04
C VAL A 471 -17.68 -17.85 -28.92
N VAL A 472 -18.02 -18.76 -29.84
CA VAL A 472 -17.53 -20.14 -29.82
C VAL A 472 -16.99 -20.51 -31.19
N CYS A 473 -15.73 -20.97 -31.23
CA CYS A 473 -15.08 -21.40 -32.47
C CYS A 473 -14.36 -22.73 -32.29
N ALA A 474 -14.11 -23.41 -33.42
CA ALA A 474 -13.35 -24.65 -33.45
C ALA A 474 -11.85 -24.41 -33.29
N THR A 475 -11.37 -23.23 -33.70
CA THR A 475 -9.96 -22.86 -33.59
C THR A 475 -9.76 -21.54 -32.85
N LEU A 476 -8.60 -21.39 -32.22
CA LEU A 476 -8.24 -20.16 -31.52
C LEU A 476 -8.07 -18.97 -32.49
N ALA A 477 -7.62 -19.23 -33.72
CA ALA A 477 -7.42 -18.21 -34.74
C ALA A 477 -8.76 -17.59 -35.20
N GLU A 478 -9.78 -18.42 -35.44
CA GLU A 478 -11.13 -17.95 -35.77
C GLU A 478 -11.73 -17.14 -34.63
N LEU A 479 -11.57 -17.60 -33.39
CA LEU A 479 -12.09 -16.90 -32.22
C LEU A 479 -11.51 -15.49 -32.07
N ARG A 480 -10.21 -15.32 -32.36
CA ARG A 480 -9.56 -14.00 -32.30
C ARG A 480 -10.10 -13.05 -33.36
N VAL A 481 -10.31 -13.53 -34.58
CA VAL A 481 -10.89 -12.72 -35.68
C VAL A 481 -12.29 -12.21 -35.32
N GLU A 482 -13.12 -13.07 -34.72
CA GLU A 482 -14.46 -12.68 -34.28
C GLU A 482 -14.43 -11.69 -33.11
N ILE A 483 -13.55 -11.90 -32.11
CA ILE A 483 -13.37 -10.96 -31.00
C ILE A 483 -12.84 -9.61 -31.50
N ASP A 484 -11.91 -9.60 -32.46
CA ASP A 484 -11.37 -8.38 -33.06
C ASP A 484 -12.45 -7.58 -33.79
N GLY A 485 -13.35 -8.27 -34.50
CA GLY A 485 -14.53 -7.68 -35.13
C GLY A 485 -15.46 -6.99 -34.13
N LEU A 486 -15.77 -7.67 -33.02
CA LEU A 486 -16.58 -7.14 -31.93
C LEU A 486 -15.91 -5.98 -31.19
N ALA A 487 -14.60 -6.07 -30.94
CA ALA A 487 -13.83 -5.04 -30.25
C ALA A 487 -13.73 -3.74 -31.09
N THR A 488 -13.58 -3.88 -32.41
CA THR A 488 -13.55 -2.75 -33.35
C THR A 488 -14.89 -2.02 -33.37
N ALA A 489 -16.00 -2.76 -33.49
CA ALA A 489 -17.35 -2.19 -33.44
C ALA A 489 -17.64 -1.47 -32.10
N GLN A 490 -17.19 -2.03 -30.97
CA GLN A 490 -17.34 -1.40 -29.66
C GLN A 490 -16.49 -0.15 -29.48
N ARG A 491 -15.26 -0.13 -30.01
CA ARG A 491 -14.40 1.06 -29.98
C ARG A 491 -15.04 2.21 -30.75
N THR A 492 -15.54 1.97 -31.97
CA THR A 492 -16.25 2.98 -32.77
C THR A 492 -17.51 3.51 -32.06
N ARG A 493 -18.24 2.64 -31.34
CA ARG A 493 -19.43 3.03 -30.57
C ARG A 493 -19.07 3.86 -29.33
N LYS A 494 -18.02 3.46 -28.58
CA LYS A 494 -17.52 4.23 -27.43
C LYS A 494 -16.99 5.59 -27.85
N GLU A 495 -16.25 5.66 -28.95
CA GLU A 495 -15.78 6.93 -29.53
C GLU A 495 -16.93 7.83 -29.97
N SER A 496 -17.98 7.26 -30.58
CA SER A 496 -19.21 8.00 -30.91
C SER A 496 -19.96 8.49 -29.67
N MET A 497 -20.07 7.67 -28.61
CA MET A 497 -20.71 8.05 -27.36
C MET A 497 -19.92 9.13 -26.60
N ALA A 498 -18.60 8.99 -26.51
CA ALA A 498 -17.72 10.00 -25.91
C ALA A 498 -17.75 11.31 -26.70
N GLY A 499 -17.78 11.24 -28.03
CA GLY A 499 -17.97 12.40 -28.90
C GLY A 499 -19.32 13.09 -28.68
N HIS A 500 -20.40 12.32 -28.48
CA HIS A 500 -21.73 12.83 -28.18
C HIS A 500 -21.79 13.51 -26.80
N GLU A 501 -21.18 12.90 -25.77
CA GLU A 501 -21.10 13.47 -24.43
C GLU A 501 -20.27 14.77 -24.40
N GLN A 502 -19.16 14.81 -25.16
CA GLN A 502 -18.35 16.02 -25.32
C GLN A 502 -19.11 17.14 -26.04
N LEU A 503 -19.97 16.79 -27.00
CA LEU A 503 -20.87 17.73 -27.68
C LEU A 503 -21.92 18.30 -26.73
N LEU A 504 -22.53 17.46 -25.88
CA LEU A 504 -23.50 17.91 -24.87
C LEU A 504 -22.84 18.83 -23.82
N ALA A 505 -21.64 18.48 -23.35
CA ALA A 505 -20.88 19.33 -22.43
C ALA A 505 -20.50 20.68 -23.06
N ARG A 506 -20.20 20.70 -24.37
CA ARG A 506 -19.95 21.94 -25.13
C ARG A 506 -21.21 22.79 -25.29
N LEU A 507 -22.37 22.17 -25.52
CA LEU A 507 -23.64 22.88 -25.59
C LEU A 507 -23.99 23.53 -24.25
N ASP A 508 -23.87 22.80 -23.14
CA ASP A 508 -24.12 23.34 -21.79
C ASP A 508 -23.12 24.48 -21.46
N ALA A 509 -21.84 24.33 -21.82
CA ALA A 509 -20.86 25.40 -21.65
C ALA A 509 -21.17 26.66 -22.50
N LEU A 510 -21.70 26.48 -23.72
CA LEU A 510 -22.15 27.58 -24.58
C LEU A 510 -23.40 28.25 -24.03
N GLU A 511 -24.36 27.48 -23.54
CA GLU A 511 -25.59 27.99 -22.91
C GLU A 511 -25.27 28.85 -21.69
N ARG A 512 -24.40 28.37 -20.79
CA ARG A 512 -23.91 29.18 -19.65
C ARG A 512 -23.13 30.42 -20.07
N ARG A 513 -22.44 30.40 -21.22
CA ARG A 513 -21.80 31.60 -21.77
C ARG A 513 -22.82 32.59 -22.31
N PHE A 514 -23.89 32.10 -22.93
CA PHE A 514 -24.97 32.94 -23.46
C PHE A 514 -25.71 33.66 -22.33
N VAL A 515 -26.08 32.95 -21.26
CA VAL A 515 -26.70 33.54 -20.06
C VAL A 515 -25.84 34.67 -19.47
N ARG A 516 -24.52 34.46 -19.35
CA ARG A 516 -23.61 35.52 -18.86
C ARG A 516 -23.48 36.72 -19.79
N VAL A 517 -23.64 36.53 -21.10
CA VAL A 517 -23.65 37.65 -22.05
C VAL A 517 -24.96 38.42 -21.93
N GLU A 518 -26.08 37.73 -21.76
CA GLU A 518 -27.40 38.32 -21.55
C GLU A 518 -27.44 39.14 -20.24
N GLU A 519 -26.91 38.62 -19.14
CA GLU A 519 -26.76 39.35 -17.87
C GLU A 519 -25.86 40.61 -18.02
N ARG A 520 -24.79 40.52 -18.83
CA ARG A 520 -23.91 41.67 -19.11
C ARG A 520 -24.60 42.72 -19.97
N LEU A 521 -25.41 42.31 -20.94
CA LEU A 521 -26.19 43.24 -21.77
C LEU A 521 -27.27 43.93 -20.94
N SER A 522 -27.98 43.20 -20.09
CA SER A 522 -28.99 43.77 -19.18
C SER A 522 -28.37 44.80 -18.22
N SER A 523 -27.20 44.51 -17.64
CA SER A 523 -26.51 45.48 -16.77
C SER A 523 -25.94 46.69 -17.52
N GLN A 524 -25.56 46.52 -18.79
CA GLN A 524 -25.20 47.65 -19.67
C GLN A 524 -26.41 48.53 -20.00
N ASP A 525 -27.57 47.94 -20.26
CA ASP A 525 -28.81 48.69 -20.52
C ASP A 525 -29.26 49.50 -19.29
N GLU A 526 -29.14 48.94 -18.09
CA GLU A 526 -29.36 49.66 -16.83
C GLU A 526 -28.40 50.85 -16.66
N CYS A 527 -27.12 50.65 -16.98
CA CYS A 527 -26.11 51.70 -16.93
C CYS A 527 -26.37 52.82 -17.95
N ILE A 528 -26.78 52.45 -19.18
CA ILE A 528 -27.17 53.40 -20.22
C ILE A 528 -28.42 54.18 -19.81
N ALA A 529 -29.40 53.53 -19.17
CA ALA A 529 -30.60 54.19 -18.67
C ALA A 529 -30.27 55.21 -17.56
N ALA A 530 -29.38 54.85 -16.62
CA ALA A 530 -28.89 55.75 -15.58
C ALA A 530 -28.15 56.97 -16.17
N LEU A 531 -27.23 56.75 -17.12
CA LEU A 531 -26.52 57.82 -17.81
C LEU A 531 -27.47 58.76 -18.56
N ARG A 532 -28.52 58.24 -19.20
CA ARG A 532 -29.55 59.08 -19.86
C ARG A 532 -30.31 59.95 -18.86
N ALA A 533 -30.64 59.43 -17.69
CA ALA A 533 -31.28 60.20 -16.62
C ALA A 533 -30.35 61.32 -16.09
N ASP A 534 -29.06 61.03 -15.93
CA ASP A 534 -28.07 62.02 -15.51
C ASP A 534 -27.87 63.12 -16.55
N VAL A 535 -27.82 62.77 -17.84
CA VAL A 535 -27.76 63.75 -18.93
C VAL A 535 -28.99 64.66 -18.91
N ALA A 536 -30.20 64.11 -18.79
CA ALA A 536 -31.42 64.92 -18.70
C ALA A 536 -31.41 65.87 -17.48
N SER A 537 -30.89 65.41 -16.35
CA SER A 537 -30.71 66.24 -15.14
C SER A 537 -29.69 67.37 -15.35
N LEU A 538 -28.59 67.09 -16.03
CA LEU A 538 -27.57 68.08 -16.39
C LEU A 538 -28.11 69.11 -17.38
N GLU A 539 -28.87 68.71 -18.39
CA GLU A 539 -29.53 69.61 -19.33
C GLU A 539 -30.47 70.58 -18.59
N ALA A 540 -31.30 70.07 -17.68
CA ALA A 540 -32.17 70.91 -16.84
C ALA A 540 -31.39 71.84 -15.88
N ARG A 541 -30.16 71.49 -15.48
CA ARG A 541 -29.29 72.39 -14.71
C ARG A 541 -28.67 73.47 -15.60
N VAL A 542 -28.25 73.13 -16.81
CA VAL A 542 -27.71 74.09 -17.79
C VAL A 542 -28.77 75.12 -18.14
N GLU A 543 -30.01 74.71 -18.39
CA GLU A 543 -31.12 75.61 -18.71
C GLU A 543 -31.42 76.58 -17.55
N ARG A 544 -31.36 76.10 -16.29
CA ARG A 544 -31.45 76.96 -15.09
C ARG A 544 -30.29 77.94 -14.99
N VAL A 545 -29.06 77.52 -15.26
CA VAL A 545 -27.88 78.40 -15.24
C VAL A 545 -27.98 79.44 -16.34
N GLN A 546 -28.35 79.07 -17.57
CA GLN A 546 -28.56 80.00 -18.68
C GLN A 546 -29.62 81.04 -18.36
N SER A 547 -30.74 80.62 -17.76
CA SER A 547 -31.77 81.53 -17.25
C SER A 547 -31.24 82.48 -16.18
N GLY A 548 -30.40 81.97 -15.27
CA GLY A 548 -29.71 82.77 -14.26
C GLY A 548 -28.75 83.80 -14.87
N VAL A 549 -27.94 83.41 -15.86
CA VAL A 549 -27.02 84.31 -16.58
C VAL A 549 -27.79 85.42 -17.29
N ALA A 550 -28.91 85.09 -17.95
CA ALA A 550 -29.78 86.09 -18.56
C ALA A 550 -30.31 87.10 -17.52
N ALA A 551 -30.70 86.63 -16.33
CA ALA A 551 -31.15 87.50 -15.25
C ALA A 551 -30.02 88.40 -14.70
N VAL A 552 -28.80 87.88 -14.55
CA VAL A 552 -27.61 88.68 -14.17
C VAL A 552 -27.30 89.73 -15.23
N GLY A 553 -27.39 89.39 -16.52
CA GLY A 553 -27.23 90.33 -17.63
C GLY A 553 -28.20 91.52 -17.52
N GLN A 554 -29.49 91.25 -17.27
CA GLN A 554 -30.48 92.31 -17.05
C GLN A 554 -30.18 93.16 -15.80
N LEU A 555 -29.63 92.57 -14.76
CA LEU A 555 -29.24 93.29 -13.55
C LEU A 555 -28.03 94.20 -13.79
N ALA A 556 -27.06 93.74 -14.56
CA ALA A 556 -25.88 94.52 -14.96
C ALA A 556 -26.28 95.71 -15.83
N GLU A 557 -27.20 95.55 -16.77
CA GLU A 557 -27.76 96.67 -17.55
C GLU A 557 -28.47 97.68 -16.65
N ARG A 558 -29.25 97.23 -15.66
CA ARG A 558 -29.88 98.11 -14.67
C ARG A 558 -28.86 98.85 -13.81
N GLN A 559 -27.77 98.19 -13.40
CA GLN A 559 -26.67 98.81 -12.66
C GLN A 559 -25.94 99.86 -13.50
N ALA A 560 -25.66 99.57 -14.78
CA ALA A 560 -25.05 100.53 -15.69
C ALA A 560 -25.95 101.78 -15.87
N ALA A 561 -27.26 101.57 -16.04
CA ALA A 561 -28.23 102.67 -16.10
C ALA A 561 -28.34 103.45 -14.78
N PHE A 562 -28.14 102.80 -13.63
CA PHE A 562 -28.09 103.45 -12.32
C PHE A 562 -26.78 104.25 -12.15
N ALA A 563 -25.64 103.68 -12.50
CA ALA A 563 -24.33 104.34 -12.44
C ALA A 563 -24.29 105.59 -13.34
N CYS A 564 -24.87 105.52 -14.54
CA CYS A 564 -25.00 106.67 -15.42
C CYS A 564 -25.85 107.78 -14.79
N ARG A 565 -26.96 107.44 -14.13
CA ARG A 565 -27.79 108.40 -13.36
C ARG A 565 -27.05 108.96 -12.15
N SER A 566 -26.26 108.16 -11.44
CA SER A 566 -25.44 108.60 -10.31
C SER A 566 -24.35 109.58 -10.75
N ALA A 567 -23.70 109.31 -11.88
CA ALA A 567 -22.70 110.21 -12.45
C ALA A 567 -23.31 111.55 -12.90
N ASP A 568 -24.52 111.54 -13.47
CA ASP A 568 -25.27 112.78 -13.78
C ASP A 568 -25.60 113.55 -12.49
N LEU A 569 -26.02 112.85 -11.44
CA LEU A 569 -26.28 113.44 -10.12
C LEU A 569 -25.01 114.04 -9.48
N GLU A 570 -23.88 113.34 -9.53
CA GLU A 570 -22.60 113.85 -9.05
C GLU A 570 -22.15 115.08 -9.84
N ALA A 571 -22.31 115.08 -11.16
CA ALA A 571 -21.99 116.24 -12.01
C ALA A 571 -22.85 117.46 -11.62
N ARG A 572 -24.14 117.24 -11.35
CA ARG A 572 -25.05 118.28 -10.83
C ARG A 572 -24.65 118.75 -9.44
N MET A 573 -24.24 117.85 -8.54
CA MET A 573 -23.74 118.21 -7.21
C MET A 573 -22.44 119.02 -7.28
N ARG A 574 -21.47 118.64 -8.13
CA ARG A 574 -20.24 119.44 -8.32
C ARG A 574 -20.53 120.82 -8.93
N MET A 575 -21.54 120.94 -9.80
CA MET A 575 -22.01 122.26 -10.26
C MET A 575 -22.58 123.09 -9.10
N LEU A 576 -23.34 122.47 -8.19
CA LEU A 576 -23.85 123.15 -7.01
C LEU A 576 -22.73 123.53 -6.05
N GLU A 577 -21.77 122.63 -5.77
CA GLU A 577 -20.62 122.87 -4.89
C GLU A 577 -19.69 123.94 -5.44
N SER A 578 -19.43 123.98 -6.75
CA SER A 578 -18.66 125.07 -7.38
C SER A 578 -19.40 126.40 -7.33
N SER A 579 -20.73 126.41 -7.52
CA SER A 579 -21.54 127.61 -7.34
C SER A 579 -21.55 128.11 -5.89
N TRP A 580 -21.67 127.19 -4.93
CA TRP A 580 -21.57 127.48 -3.50
C TRP A 580 -20.17 127.93 -3.10
N ALA A 581 -19.11 127.32 -3.63
CA ALA A 581 -17.72 127.73 -3.40
C ALA A 581 -17.46 129.13 -3.96
N VAL A 582 -17.99 129.47 -5.15
CA VAL A 582 -17.90 130.85 -5.69
C VAL A 582 -18.67 131.85 -4.81
N ARG A 583 -19.84 131.47 -4.28
CA ARG A 583 -20.58 132.29 -3.30
C ARG A 583 -19.83 132.40 -1.96
N PHE A 584 -19.17 131.35 -1.50
CA PHE A 584 -18.44 131.27 -0.23
C PHE A 584 -17.09 132.02 -0.29
N THR A 585 -16.31 131.89 -1.36
CA THR A 585 -15.06 132.65 -1.56
C THR A 585 -15.33 134.15 -1.58
N ARG A 586 -16.41 134.61 -2.24
CA ARG A 586 -16.78 136.04 -2.21
C ARG A 586 -17.30 136.52 -0.86
N MET A 587 -17.88 135.63 -0.05
CA MET A 587 -18.30 135.93 1.32
C MET A 587 -17.10 135.98 2.29
N VAL A 588 -16.09 135.11 2.16
CA VAL A 588 -14.94 135.00 3.08
C VAL A 588 -13.90 136.13 2.92
N THR A 589 -13.64 136.66 1.72
CA THR A 589 -12.71 137.80 1.57
C THR A 589 -13.31 139.14 2.01
N ARG A 590 -14.60 139.15 2.39
CA ARG A 590 -15.23 140.22 3.21
C ARG A 590 -14.96 140.06 4.71
N VAL A 591 -14.66 138.87 5.23
CA VAL A 591 -14.32 138.68 6.66
C VAL A 591 -12.85 138.79 6.90
N MET A 592 -12.08 138.15 6.04
CA MET A 592 -10.64 138.20 6.10
C MET A 592 -10.25 139.41 5.29
N ARG A 593 -10.40 140.51 5.98
CA ARG A 593 -9.25 140.96 6.70
C ARG A 593 -8.48 141.71 5.61
N GLY A 594 -8.69 143.03 5.59
CA GLY A 594 -9.02 143.78 6.83
C GLY A 594 -8.13 143.31 8.00
N ARG A 595 -7.04 142.70 7.63
CA ARG A 595 -5.77 143.21 7.93
C ARG A 595 -5.37 143.76 6.57
N THR A 596 -5.88 144.97 6.31
CA THR A 596 -5.22 146.22 6.75
C THR A 596 -4.06 146.47 5.84
#